data_AF-A0A7X0WEL8-F1
#
_entry.id   AF-A0A7X0WEL8-F1
#
_cell.length_a   1.000
_cell.length_b   1.000
_cell.length_c   1.000
_cell.angle_alpha   90.00
_cell.angle_beta   90.00
_cell.angle_gamma   90.00
#
_symmetry.space_group_name_H-M   'P 1'
#
loop_
_entity.id
_entity.type
_entity.pdbx_description
1 polymer ?
#
loop_
_entity_poly.entity_id
_entity_poly.type
_entity_poly.pdbx_seq_one_letter_code
_entity_poly.pdbx_strand_id
1 'polypeptide(L)' 'MKVINEIFTFLLSWLFCTVIFGALIFLGAGVAYLFTQQYPVDVLGWVSLGAGFLFAGYIVTTKEGDGAK' A
#
# COMPACT_ATOMS: atom_id res chain seq x y z
N MET A 1 -3.36 22.68 28.25
CA MET A 1 -2.57 21.46 28.57
C MET A 1 -3.17 20.19 27.97
N LYS A 2 -4.47 19.88 28.12
CA LYS A 2 -5.09 18.66 27.54
C LYS A 2 -4.97 18.56 26.01
N VAL A 3 -5.29 19.64 25.28
CA VAL A 3 -5.23 19.67 23.80
C VAL A 3 -3.83 19.45 23.24
N ILE A 4 -2.80 20.01 23.88
CA ILE A 4 -1.39 19.83 23.47
C ILE A 4 -0.98 18.35 23.63
N ASN A 5 -1.46 17.70 24.70
CA ASN A 5 -1.17 16.30 24.98
C ASN A 5 -1.85 15.35 23.98
N GLU A 6 -3.09 15.65 23.56
CA GLU A 6 -3.83 14.88 22.57
C GLU A 6 -3.20 14.98 21.17
N ILE A 7 -2.80 16.19 20.74
CA ILE A 7 -2.11 16.39 19.45
C ILE A 7 -0.74 15.66 19.46
N PHE A 8 0.00 15.74 20.57
CA PHE A 8 1.27 15.05 20.69
C PHE A 8 1.12 13.52 20.63
N THR A 9 0.08 12.99 21.28
CA THR A 9 -0.24 11.55 21.24
C THR A 9 -0.65 11.10 19.84
N PHE A 10 -1.45 11.91 19.13
CA PHE A 10 -1.82 11.67 17.74
C PHE A 10 -0.58 11.63 16.83
N LEU A 11 0.29 12.63 16.92
CA LEU A 11 1.52 12.69 16.11
C LEU A 11 2.45 11.50 16.37
N LEU A 12 2.62 11.10 17.63
CA LEU A 12 3.44 9.95 18.00
C LEU A 12 2.85 8.65 17.44
N SER A 13 1.52 8.48 17.53
CA SER A 13 0.82 7.31 16.98
C SER A 13 0.92 7.25 15.44
N TRP A 14 0.80 8.39 14.77
CA TRP A 14 0.94 8.49 13.32
C TRP A 14 2.37 8.18 12.86
N LEU A 15 3.38 8.68 13.57
CA LEU A 15 4.78 8.36 13.31
C LEU A 15 5.04 6.86 13.51
N PHE A 16 4.51 6.27 14.58
CA PHE A 16 4.68 4.85 14.86
C PHE A 16 4.01 3.98 13.78
N CYS A 17 2.79 4.33 13.36
CA CYS A 17 2.09 3.65 12.27
C CYS A 17 2.85 3.75 10.95
N THR A 18 3.37 4.92 10.58
CA THR A 18 4.13 5.10 9.33
C THR A 18 5.44 4.31 9.33
N VAL A 19 6.15 4.27 10.46
CA VAL A 19 7.37 3.45 10.61
C VAL A 19 7.06 1.96 10.52
N ILE A 20 6.01 1.47 11.21
CA ILE A 20 5.61 0.05 11.14
C ILE A 20 5.16 -0.34 9.74
N PHE A 21 4.30 0.46 9.11
CA PHE A 21 3.86 0.21 7.74
C PHE A 21 5.05 0.23 6.78
N GLY A 22 5.97 1.19 6.94
CA GLY A 22 7.21 1.26 6.16
C GLY A 22 8.07 0.00 6.32
N ALA A 23 8.24 -0.49 7.55
CA ALA A 23 9.00 -1.71 7.82
C ALA A 23 8.35 -2.96 7.21
N LEU A 24 7.03 -3.08 7.27
CA LEU A 24 6.28 -4.19 6.65
C LEU A 24 6.40 -4.17 5.12
N ILE A 25 6.32 -2.99 4.50
CA ILE A 25 6.54 -2.83 3.06
C ILE A 25 7.97 -3.23 2.69
N PHE A 26 8.97 -2.80 3.48
CA PHE A 26 10.36 -3.17 3.25
C PHE A 26 10.61 -4.67 3.37
N LEU A 27 10.01 -5.33 4.37
CA LEU A 27 10.05 -6.78 4.54
C LEU A 27 9.42 -7.49 3.33
N GLY A 28 8.23 -7.05 2.92
CA GLY A 28 7.55 -7.58 1.73
C GLY A 28 8.37 -7.40 0.45
N ALA A 29 9.01 -6.25 0.28
CA ALA A 29 9.89 -5.97 -0.85
C ALA A 29 11.15 -6.86 -0.85
N GLY A 30 11.73 -7.11 0.33
CA GLY A 30 12.86 -8.04 0.46
C GLY A 30 12.49 -9.47 0.06
N VAL A 31 11.31 -9.95 0.49
CA VAL A 31 10.79 -11.25 0.07
C VAL A 31 10.55 -11.28 -1.44
N ALA A 32 9.87 -10.27 -1.99
CA ALA A 32 9.63 -10.17 -3.43
C ALA A 32 10.93 -10.17 -4.25
N TYR A 33 11.98 -9.50 -3.76
CA TYR A 33 13.30 -9.50 -4.39
C TYR A 33 13.91 -10.91 -4.47
N LEU A 34 13.87 -11.67 -3.37
CA LEU A 34 14.38 -13.05 -3.34
C LEU A 34 13.62 -13.95 -4.31
N PHE A 35 12.29 -13.83 -4.37
CA PHE A 35 11.47 -14.58 -5.32
C PHE A 35 11.73 -14.17 -6.77
N THR A 36 12.00 -12.89 -7.03
CA THR A 36 12.32 -12.40 -8.38
C THR A 36 13.63 -13.00 -8.90
N GLN A 37 14.61 -13.25 -8.03
CA GLN A 37 15.87 -13.89 -8.42
C GLN A 37 15.68 -15.35 -8.84
N GLN A 38 14.74 -16.09 -8.21
CA GLN A 38 14.50 -17.50 -8.50
C GLN A 38 13.47 -17.73 -9.61
N TYR A 39 12.42 -16.89 -9.67
CA TYR A 39 11.28 -17.05 -10.58
C TYR A 39 10.90 -15.70 -11.22
N PRO A 40 11.79 -15.09 -12.02
CA PRO A 40 11.59 -13.71 -12.52
C PRO A 40 10.34 -13.56 -13.39
N VAL A 41 10.03 -14.56 -14.22
CA VAL A 41 8.88 -14.53 -15.14
C VAL A 41 7.56 -14.65 -14.38
N ASP A 42 7.49 -15.56 -13.42
CA ASP A 42 6.29 -15.76 -12.61
C ASP A 42 6.01 -14.52 -11.75
N VAL A 43 7.03 -13.94 -11.12
CA VAL A 43 6.88 -12.71 -10.33
C VAL A 43 6.42 -11.54 -11.20
N LEU A 44 6.99 -11.36 -12.40
CA LEU A 44 6.53 -10.34 -13.35
C LEU A 44 5.06 -10.56 -13.74
N GLY A 45 4.65 -11.81 -13.94
CA GLY A 45 3.26 -12.18 -14.20
C GLY A 45 2.32 -11.81 -13.06
N TRP A 46 2.67 -12.15 -11.81
CA TRP A 46 1.90 -11.79 -10.63
C TRP A 46 1.80 -10.28 -10.40
N VAL A 47 2.90 -9.55 -10.60
CA VAL A 47 2.91 -8.08 -10.52
C VAL A 47 2.02 -7.47 -11.59
N SER A 48 2.08 -7.99 -12.83
CA SER A 48 1.25 -7.50 -13.94
C SER A 48 -0.23 -7.78 -13.71
N LEU A 49 -0.58 -8.96 -13.18
CA LEU A 49 -1.96 -9.30 -12.79
C LEU A 49 -2.45 -8.39 -11.66
N GLY A 50 -1.65 -8.21 -10.62
CA GLY A 50 -1.98 -7.32 -9.50
C GLY A 50 -2.19 -5.87 -9.95
N ALA A 51 -1.31 -5.36 -10.81
CA ALA A 51 -1.44 -4.03 -11.42
C ALA A 51 -2.71 -3.93 -12.28
N GLY A 52 -3.02 -4.96 -13.06
CA GLY A 52 -4.24 -5.03 -13.87
C GLY A 52 -5.51 -5.01 -13.01
N PHE A 53 -5.54 -5.76 -11.90
CA PHE A 53 -6.67 -5.74 -10.95
C PHE A 53 -6.84 -4.39 -10.27
N LEU A 54 -5.75 -3.75 -9.83
CA LEU A 54 -5.79 -2.41 -9.25
C LEU A 54 -6.29 -1.38 -10.26
N PHE A 55 -5.83 -1.46 -11.51
CA PHE A 55 -6.28 -0.59 -12.58
C PHE A 55 -7.77 -0.80 -12.91
N ALA A 56 -8.22 -2.06 -12.97
CA ALA A 56 -9.63 -2.39 -13.17
C ALA A 56 -10.50 -1.86 -12.02
N GLY A 57 -10.07 -2.06 -10.77
CA GLY A 57 -10.76 -1.50 -9.60
C GLY A 57 -10.82 0.02 -9.61
N TYR A 58 -9.74 0.70 -10.03
CA TYR A 58 -9.71 2.15 -10.20
C TYR A 58 -10.69 2.62 -11.28
N ILE A 59 -10.77 1.93 -12.43
CA ILE A 59 -11.75 2.27 -13.47
C ILE A 59 -13.19 2.07 -12.97
N VAL A 60 -13.46 0.98 -12.26
CA VAL A 60 -14.81 0.70 -11.73
C VAL A 60 -15.23 1.79 -10.74
N THR A 61 -14.38 2.09 -9.76
CA THR A 61 -14.65 3.10 -8.73
C THR A 61 -14.75 4.52 -9.28
N THR A 62 -14.00 4.86 -10.33
CA THR A 62 -14.11 6.17 -11.00
C THR A 62 -15.32 6.29 -11.92
N LYS A 63 -15.74 5.20 -12.59
CA LYS A 63 -16.93 5.21 -13.46
C LYS A 63 -18.25 5.19 -12.67
N GLU A 64 -18.31 4.56 -11.50
CA GLU A 64 -19.47 4.70 -10.61
C GLU A 64 -19.61 6.13 -10.06
N GLY A 65 -18.50 6.87 -9.91
CA GLY A 65 -18.51 8.28 -9.52
C GLY A 65 -19.00 9.23 -10.61
N ASP A 66 -18.82 8.90 -11.89
CA ASP A 66 -19.23 9.74 -13.03
C ASP A 66 -20.69 9.46 -13.51
N GLY A 67 -21.32 8.38 -13.02
CA GLY A 67 -22.72 8.03 -13.32
C GLY A 67 -23.76 8.67 -12.39
N ALA A 68 -23.33 9.42 -11.37
CA ALA A 68 -24.20 10.11 -10.40
C ALA A 68 -24.35 11.60 -10.71
N LYS A 69 -24.54 11.95 -11.98
CA LYS A 69 -25.01 13.28 -12.42
C LYS A 69 -26.37 13.18 -13.07
#